data_AF-A0A4Y7RYL4-F1
#
_entry.id   AF-A0A4Y7RYL4-F1
#
_cell.length_a   1.000
_cell.length_b   1.000
_cell.length_c   1.000
_cell.angle_alpha   90.00
_cell.angle_beta   90.00
_cell.angle_gamma   90.00
#
_symmetry.space_group_name_H-M   'P 1'
#
loop_
_entity.id
_entity.type
_entity.pdbx_description
1 polymer ?
#
loop_
_entity_poly.entity_id
_entity_poly.type
_entity_poly.pdbx_seq_one_letter_code
_entity_poly.pdbx_strand_id
1 'polypeptide(L)'
;MLLNGPTPQNTASDKLTMLDSIPAAVDVPGEAEGILFIQEALLLLTPQEQRVVKTTILDGFTEREAAKELRISQPVVHRTKERALKKLRQYLIR
;
A
#
# COMPACT_ATOMS: atom_id res chain seq x y z
N MET A 1 8.48 -32.56 32.02
CA MET A 1 7.11 -32.95 32.39
C MET A 1 6.24 -32.65 31.19
N LEU A 2 5.74 -33.69 30.50
CA LEU A 2 4.95 -33.56 29.27
C LEU A 2 3.46 -33.51 29.67
N LEU A 3 2.75 -32.42 29.36
CA LEU A 3 1.29 -32.34 29.46
C LEU A 3 0.67 -32.43 28.06
N ASN A 4 0.41 -33.64 27.58
CA ASN A 4 -0.48 -33.87 26.43
C ASN A 4 -1.56 -34.85 26.85
N GLY A 5 -2.66 -34.32 27.40
CA GLY A 5 -3.94 -35.04 27.46
C GLY A 5 -4.80 -34.63 26.27
N PRO A 6 -5.62 -35.54 25.70
CA PRO A 6 -6.51 -35.20 24.59
C PRO A 6 -7.54 -34.19 25.09
N THR A 7 -7.58 -33.01 24.47
CA THR A 7 -8.61 -32.01 24.73
C THR A 7 -9.95 -32.60 24.28
N PRO A 8 -10.99 -32.58 25.13
CA PRO A 8 -12.33 -32.94 24.69
C PRO A 8 -12.70 -31.96 23.59
N GLN A 9 -13.05 -32.47 22.41
CA GLN A 9 -13.66 -31.68 21.36
C GLN A 9 -14.95 -31.12 21.93
N ASN A 10 -14.88 -29.90 22.45
CA ASN A 10 -16.02 -29.12 22.80
C ASN A 10 -16.69 -28.77 21.47
N THR A 11 -17.65 -29.60 21.08
CA THR A 11 -18.68 -29.27 20.10
C THR A 11 -19.59 -28.18 20.70
N ALA A 12 -18.99 -27.06 21.09
CA ALA A 12 -19.70 -25.84 21.31
C ALA A 12 -19.94 -25.28 19.92
N SER A 13 -21.14 -25.56 19.40
CA SER A 13 -21.78 -24.77 18.35
C SER A 13 -21.28 -23.34 18.46
N ASP A 14 -20.54 -22.89 17.47
CA ASP A 14 -19.93 -21.57 17.36
C ASP A 14 -21.02 -20.53 17.59
N LYS A 15 -21.17 -20.11 18.85
CA LYS A 15 -22.33 -19.36 19.30
C LYS A 15 -22.00 -17.92 18.97
N LEU A 16 -22.31 -17.51 17.74
CA LEU A 16 -22.18 -16.14 17.27
C LEU A 16 -22.64 -15.20 18.39
N THR A 17 -21.68 -14.53 18.99
CA THR A 17 -21.93 -13.59 20.07
C THR A 17 -22.34 -12.26 19.45
N MET A 18 -23.17 -11.45 20.12
CA MET A 18 -23.54 -10.14 19.57
C MET A 18 -22.32 -9.23 19.28
N LEU A 19 -21.17 -9.53 19.91
CA LEU A 19 -19.88 -8.92 19.65
C LEU A 19 -19.33 -9.25 18.24
N ASP A 20 -19.59 -10.46 17.73
CA ASP A 20 -19.14 -10.90 16.39
C ASP A 20 -19.95 -10.24 15.26
N SER A 21 -21.07 -9.58 15.59
CA SER A 21 -21.88 -8.79 14.66
C SER A 21 -21.48 -7.32 14.59
N ILE A 22 -20.55 -6.88 15.44
CA ILE A 22 -20.05 -5.51 15.41
C ILE A 22 -19.00 -5.45 14.29
N PRO A 23 -19.26 -4.72 13.19
CA PRO A 23 -18.24 -4.54 12.17
C PRO A 23 -17.03 -3.85 12.80
N ALA A 24 -15.84 -4.33 12.49
CA ALA A 24 -14.62 -3.65 12.89
C ALA A 24 -14.66 -2.21 12.38
N ALA A 25 -14.30 -1.24 13.22
CA ALA A 25 -14.23 0.16 12.81
C ALA A 25 -13.14 0.42 11.75
N VAL A 26 -12.24 -0.55 11.57
CA VAL A 26 -11.14 -0.54 10.61
C VAL A 26 -11.26 -1.80 9.76
N ASP A 27 -11.45 -1.64 8.45
CA ASP A 27 -11.44 -2.72 7.48
C ASP A 27 -10.00 -3.13 7.16
N VAL A 28 -9.39 -3.87 8.08
CA VAL A 28 -8.00 -4.34 7.98
C VAL A 28 -7.74 -5.14 6.68
N PRO A 29 -8.65 -6.02 6.21
CA PRO A 29 -8.51 -6.67 4.91
C PRO A 29 -8.47 -5.67 3.74
N GLY A 30 -9.40 -4.70 3.69
CA GLY A 30 -9.43 -3.68 2.64
C GLY A 30 -8.17 -2.81 2.59
N GLU A 31 -7.59 -2.48 3.76
CA GLU A 31 -6.30 -1.78 3.84
C GLU A 31 -5.15 -2.62 3.27
N ALA A 32 -5.11 -3.92 3.58
CA ALA A 32 -4.08 -4.83 3.09
C ALA A 32 -4.15 -4.98 1.55
N GLU A 33 -5.34 -5.09 0.99
CA GLU A 33 -5.57 -5.14 -0.46
C GLU A 33 -5.12 -3.82 -1.14
N GLY A 34 -5.43 -2.67 -0.53
CA GLY A 34 -5.01 -1.37 -1.04
C GLY A 34 -3.48 -1.18 -1.05
N ILE A 35 -2.79 -1.66 0.00
CA ILE A 35 -1.31 -1.61 0.06
C ILE A 35 -0.70 -2.47 -1.04
N LEU A 36 -1.21 -3.70 -1.25
CA LEU A 36 -0.71 -4.60 -2.30
C LEU A 36 -0.88 -3.95 -3.68
N PHE A 37 -2.05 -3.37 -3.94
CA PHE A 37 -2.34 -2.67 -5.20
C PHE A 37 -1.38 -1.50 -5.49
N ILE A 38 -1.08 -0.67 -4.47
CA ILE A 38 -0.13 0.45 -4.61
C ILE A 38 1.29 -0.09 -4.89
N GLN A 39 1.71 -1.16 -4.20
CA GLN A 39 3.02 -1.76 -4.42
C GLN A 39 3.17 -2.29 -5.85
N GLU A 40 2.18 -3.03 -6.35
CA GLU A 40 2.17 -3.54 -7.72
C GLU A 40 2.24 -2.41 -8.74
N ALA A 41 1.47 -1.35 -8.55
CA ALA A 41 1.50 -0.19 -9.44
C ALA A 41 2.87 0.51 -9.44
N LEU A 42 3.53 0.64 -8.28
CA LEU A 42 4.87 1.20 -8.18
C LEU A 42 5.95 0.32 -8.83
N LEU A 43 5.78 -1.01 -8.84
CA LEU A 43 6.71 -1.94 -9.52
C LEU A 43 6.76 -1.76 -11.05
N LEU A 44 5.75 -1.14 -11.66
CA LEU A 44 5.74 -0.80 -13.09
C LEU A 44 6.65 0.39 -13.44
N LEU A 45 7.07 1.15 -12.42
CA LEU A 45 7.91 2.31 -12.56
C LEU A 45 9.38 1.92 -12.49
N THR A 46 10.21 2.65 -13.25
CA THR A 46 11.67 2.57 -13.08
C THR A 46 12.07 3.06 -11.69
N PRO A 47 13.25 2.67 -11.16
CA PRO A 47 13.70 3.13 -9.85
C PRO A 47 13.74 4.66 -9.70
N GLN A 48 14.04 5.39 -10.78
CA GLN A 48 14.02 6.86 -10.76
C GLN A 48 12.60 7.42 -10.71
N GLU A 49 11.66 6.84 -11.45
CA GLU A 49 10.24 7.20 -11.40
C GLU A 49 9.64 6.91 -10.02
N GLN A 50 9.94 5.76 -9.42
CA GLN A 50 9.52 5.42 -8.05
C GLN A 50 10.00 6.46 -7.04
N ARG A 51 11.29 6.83 -7.09
CA ARG A 51 11.84 7.88 -6.21
C ARG A 51 11.10 9.20 -6.39
N VAL A 52 10.92 9.66 -7.63
CA VAL A 52 10.21 10.93 -7.90
C VAL A 52 8.76 10.89 -7.42
N VAL A 53 8.03 9.80 -7.68
CA VAL A 53 6.63 9.66 -7.23
C VAL A 53 6.56 9.62 -5.71
N LYS A 54 7.43 8.86 -5.04
CA LYS A 54 7.49 8.81 -3.58
C LYS A 54 7.69 10.22 -3.02
N THR A 55 8.74 10.93 -3.43
CA THR A 55 9.07 12.24 -2.83
C THR A 55 8.01 13.29 -3.13
N THR A 56 7.44 13.31 -4.35
CA THR A 56 6.49 14.38 -4.75
C THR A 56 5.03 14.10 -4.38
N ILE A 57 4.59 12.84 -4.41
CA ILE A 57 3.18 12.47 -4.23
C ILE A 57 2.96 11.89 -2.83
N LEU A 58 3.79 10.93 -2.41
CA LEU A 58 3.60 10.25 -1.13
C LEU A 58 4.13 11.10 0.04
N ASP A 59 5.30 11.69 -0.13
CA ASP A 59 5.95 12.54 0.89
C ASP A 59 5.53 14.02 0.77
N GLY A 60 4.85 14.41 -0.32
CA GLY A 60 4.24 15.73 -0.51
C GLY A 60 5.19 16.88 -0.87
N PHE A 61 6.42 16.60 -1.29
CA PHE A 61 7.39 17.65 -1.62
C PHE A 61 7.01 18.34 -2.94
N THR A 62 7.26 19.65 -3.04
CA THR A 62 7.19 20.34 -4.33
C THR A 62 8.26 19.79 -5.28
N GLU A 63 8.08 19.95 -6.60
CA GLU A 63 9.09 19.50 -7.58
C GLU A 63 10.46 20.16 -7.35
N ARG A 64 10.48 21.39 -6.81
CA ARG A 64 11.71 22.11 -6.47
C ARG A 64 12.41 21.52 -5.26
N GLU A 65 11.66 21.09 -4.24
CA GLU A 65 12.22 20.42 -3.06
C GLU A 65 12.70 19.01 -3.42
N ALA A 66 11.91 18.26 -4.18
CA ALA A 66 12.30 16.95 -4.70
C ALA A 66 13.55 17.02 -5.59
N ALA A 67 13.71 18.08 -6.39
CA ALA A 67 14.90 18.31 -7.20
C ALA A 67 16.18 18.44 -6.34
N LYS A 68 16.08 19.18 -5.23
CA LYS A 68 17.19 19.32 -4.26
C LYS A 68 17.48 17.98 -3.58
N GLU A 69 16.44 17.29 -3.12
CA GLU A 69 16.55 16.02 -2.40
C GLU A 69 17.18 14.93 -3.28
N LEU A 70 16.70 14.80 -4.51
CA LEU A 70 17.13 13.77 -5.46
C LEU A 70 18.39 14.16 -6.25
N ARG A 71 18.94 15.36 -6.02
CA ARG A 71 20.11 15.93 -6.72
C ARG A 71 19.99 15.87 -8.24
N ILE A 72 18.80 16.21 -8.75
CA ILE A 72 18.49 16.31 -10.18
C ILE A 72 17.81 17.66 -10.48
N SER A 73 17.78 18.09 -11.74
CA SER A 73 17.14 19.37 -12.07
C SER A 73 15.61 19.29 -11.97
N GLN A 74 14.97 20.40 -11.61
CA GLN A 74 13.51 20.47 -11.54
C GLN A 74 12.81 20.06 -12.85
N PRO A 75 13.29 20.42 -14.06
CA PRO A 75 12.70 19.91 -15.30
C PRO A 75 12.79 18.39 -15.46
N VAL A 76 13.84 17.76 -14.91
CA VAL A 76 13.95 16.29 -14.90
C VAL A 76 12.92 15.70 -13.95
N VAL A 77 12.74 16.26 -12.75
CA VAL A 77 11.66 15.85 -11.82
C VAL A 77 10.30 15.90 -12.51
N HIS A 78 9.99 17.04 -13.14
CA HIS A 78 8.71 17.23 -13.83
C HIS A 78 8.48 16.17 -14.91
N ARG A 79 9.44 15.98 -15.83
CA ARG A 79 9.31 14.99 -16.91
C ARG A 79 9.21 13.56 -16.39
N THR A 80 9.97 13.22 -15.35
CA THR A 80 9.91 11.90 -14.72
C THR A 80 8.56 11.68 -14.04
N LYS A 81 8.02 12.69 -13.34
CA LYS A 81 6.70 12.64 -12.70
C LYS A 81 5.59 12.42 -13.72
N GLU A 82 5.55 13.20 -14.78
CA GLU A 82 4.56 13.06 -15.86
C GLU A 82 4.61 11.67 -16.51
N ARG A 83 5.82 11.16 -16.78
CA ARG A 83 6.00 9.81 -17.32
C ARG A 83 5.48 8.73 -16.37
N ALA A 84 5.80 8.84 -15.08
CA ALA A 84 5.36 7.89 -14.07
C ALA A 84 3.84 7.90 -13.93
N LEU A 85 3.22 9.08 -13.81
CA LEU A 85 1.77 9.22 -13.71
C LEU A 85 1.04 8.69 -14.95
N LYS A 86 1.62 8.88 -16.15
CA LYS A 86 1.08 8.28 -17.37
C LYS A 86 1.06 6.76 -17.33
N LYS A 87 2.14 6.12 -16.86
CA LYS A 87 2.21 4.65 -16.71
C LYS A 87 1.20 4.14 -15.70
N LEU A 88 1.14 4.78 -14.52
CA LEU A 88 0.18 4.43 -13.48
C LEU A 88 -1.25 4.56 -14.00
N ARG A 89 -1.58 5.67 -14.68
CA ARG A 89 -2.90 5.87 -15.28
C ARG A 89 -3.28 4.77 -16.28
N GLN A 90 -2.34 4.32 -17.10
CA GLN A 90 -2.58 3.24 -18.07
C GLN A 90 -2.84 1.89 -17.39
N TYR A 91 -2.23 1.66 -16.22
CA TYR A 91 -2.46 0.45 -15.43
C TYR A 91 -3.79 0.49 -14.69
N LEU A 92 -4.12 1.64 -14.08
CA LEU A 92 -5.29 1.82 -13.22
C LEU A 92 -6.62 1.95 -13.98
N ILE A 93 -6.59 2.41 -15.25
CA ILE A 93 -7.79 2.59 -16.09
C ILE A 93 -7.95 1.41 -17.07
N ARG A 94 -7.26 0.29 -16.82
CA ARG A 94 -7.45 -0.93 -17.59
C ARG A 94 -8.64 -1.72 -17.03
#